data_AF-A0A512PA78-F1
#
_entry.id   AF-A0A512PA78-F1
#
_cell.length_a   1.000
_cell.length_b   1.000
_cell.length_c   1.000
_cell.angle_alpha   90.00
_cell.angle_beta   90.00
_cell.angle_gamma   90.00
#
_symmetry.space_group_name_H-M   'P 1'
#
loop_
_entity.id
_entity.type
_entity.pdbx_description
1 polymer ?
#
loop_
_entity_poly.entity_id
_entity_poly.type
_entity_poly.pdbx_seq_one_letter_code
_entity_poly.pdbx_strand_id
1 'polypeptide(L)'
;MTSPRTTATTTGALHRWRERYAAQDQDAGIAMVLAVAIIVFATLAVATLVTVAIAENGMSGRERQRAVSIASAEGQVDHLVSRIHYAPLSTLQEGVLCGAITPFVTDVGPDELTIDSRITFYDAAGAVVACSAVRTGAVEAATAAVRATSTSTPVAQQAPAVRTFETVVRLKLQTDLNKAVFGNSSVVINNSLTVIAGSAGSQNGDVYSNGNLSCKGYVYGSIYSQGTTTLEHDCRYVAGNVMSVGNVLVQPNDKTVMGDITSSAGSIALNNLGTSSGRVLNGKARAWGTVTGDVCSAAAVLDKCHGYQVVDAPPGAPFPQLLGDSSWTSPVSAGGAGYTQVTFPSCDAGYDQSGSLARWLVTHGTTLTAPVLIRMPASCVVNFSNMSGHEIVLAQDVAIWAASGFSINGQPTFSGLSGSTKNLYLMQDYATPSCSRTGIEINNGLIARTNIRVLMYTPHKFYSPSGTSMINGQIYAGCAVEMNNSMNLTYDSLPVWGVQNKDALSYKVEIVAKRETA
;
A
#
# COMPACT_ATOMS: atom_id res chain seq x y z
N MET A 1 9.31 32.64 54.23
CA MET A 1 10.74 32.78 53.91
C MET A 1 10.93 34.14 53.23
N THR A 2 10.79 35.32 53.85
CA THR A 2 11.37 35.91 55.09
C THR A 2 12.90 35.98 55.10
N SER A 3 13.42 37.11 54.59
CA SER A 3 14.55 38.00 55.00
C SER A 3 15.73 37.43 55.81
N PRO A 4 16.96 37.99 55.66
CA PRO A 4 17.29 39.16 56.50
C PRO A 4 18.10 40.29 55.84
N ARG A 5 17.76 41.51 56.30
CA ARG A 5 18.58 42.73 56.39
C ARG A 5 19.88 42.51 57.17
N THR A 6 20.92 43.28 56.84
CA THR A 6 21.89 43.75 57.85
C THR A 6 22.37 45.16 57.52
N THR A 7 22.32 45.99 58.55
CA THR A 7 22.64 47.42 58.62
C THR A 7 24.06 47.58 59.18
N ALA A 8 24.83 48.57 58.72
CA ALA A 8 25.87 49.19 59.53
C ALA A 8 26.07 50.67 59.13
N THR A 9 25.98 51.51 60.15
CA THR A 9 26.08 52.98 60.18
C THR A 9 27.46 53.36 60.70
N THR A 10 28.15 54.38 60.17
CA THR A 10 28.70 55.51 60.96
C THR A 10 29.46 56.54 60.10
N THR A 11 28.81 57.69 59.96
CA THR A 11 29.28 59.06 60.20
C THR A 11 30.78 59.34 60.43
N GLY A 12 31.32 60.31 59.68
CA GLY A 12 32.33 61.25 60.20
C GLY A 12 33.50 61.55 59.26
N ALA A 13 33.42 62.68 58.52
CA ALA A 13 34.50 63.65 58.31
C ALA A 13 34.18 64.60 57.14
N LEU A 14 33.25 65.52 57.38
CA LEU A 14 33.15 66.79 56.65
C LEU A 14 34.34 67.66 57.06
N HIS A 15 35.45 67.61 56.30
CA HIS A 15 36.39 68.73 56.13
C HIS A 15 37.57 68.29 55.25
N ARG A 16 37.45 68.46 53.93
CA ARG A 16 38.53 68.67 52.93
C ARG A 16 37.94 68.63 51.52
N TRP A 17 37.03 69.56 51.23
CA TRP A 17 36.37 69.69 49.93
C TRP A 17 36.74 70.94 49.14
N ARG A 18 37.88 71.60 49.46
CA ARG A 18 38.22 72.89 48.82
C ARG A 18 39.62 73.11 48.28
N GLU A 19 40.51 72.10 48.24
CA GLU A 19 41.89 72.30 47.74
C GLU A 19 42.37 71.22 46.75
N ARG A 20 41.47 70.70 45.88
CA ARG A 20 41.86 69.89 44.71
C ARG A 20 41.18 70.32 43.39
N TYR A 21 40.79 71.58 43.27
CA TYR A 21 40.26 72.12 42.01
C TYR A 21 41.27 72.97 41.22
N ALA A 22 42.48 73.21 41.74
CA ALA A 22 43.47 74.09 41.10
C ALA A 22 44.66 73.36 40.44
N ALA A 23 44.69 72.02 40.45
CA ALA A 23 45.66 71.20 39.70
C ALA A 23 44.97 70.33 38.62
N GLN A 24 43.72 70.67 38.26
CA GLN A 24 42.88 69.88 37.37
C GLN A 24 42.77 70.47 35.94
N ASP A 25 43.41 71.63 35.69
CA ASP A 25 43.34 72.32 34.40
C ASP A 25 44.47 71.93 33.42
N GLN A 26 45.46 71.14 33.84
CA GLN A 26 46.51 70.61 32.93
C GLN A 26 46.27 69.14 32.50
N ASP A 27 45.47 68.37 33.24
CA ASP A 27 45.09 66.99 32.86
C ASP A 27 43.79 66.92 32.05
N ALA A 28 42.98 67.99 32.01
CA ALA A 28 41.71 68.04 31.28
C ALA A 28 41.89 67.80 29.77
N GLY A 29 43.01 68.24 29.19
CA GLY A 29 43.36 67.99 27.79
C GLY A 29 43.68 66.52 27.51
N ILE A 30 44.47 65.87 28.38
CA ILE A 30 44.83 64.45 28.25
C ILE A 30 43.60 63.57 28.52
N ALA A 31 42.76 63.93 29.50
CA ALA A 31 41.51 63.23 29.80
C ALA A 31 40.51 63.29 28.64
N MET A 32 40.39 64.42 27.93
CA MET A 32 39.57 64.51 26.72
C MET A 32 40.09 63.60 25.60
N VAL A 33 41.40 63.61 25.33
CA VAL A 33 41.98 62.76 24.29
C VAL A 33 41.82 61.28 24.62
N LEU A 34 42.01 60.90 25.88
CA LEU A 34 41.80 59.52 26.35
C LEU A 34 40.33 59.10 26.23
N ALA A 35 39.39 59.98 26.58
CA ALA A 35 37.96 59.72 26.45
C ALA A 35 37.54 59.55 24.97
N VAL A 36 38.04 60.40 24.07
CA VAL A 36 37.79 60.27 22.62
C VAL A 36 38.40 58.97 22.08
N ALA A 37 39.63 58.62 22.49
CA ALA A 37 40.26 57.37 22.09
C ALA A 37 39.45 56.14 22.56
N ILE A 38 38.98 56.13 23.80
CA ILE A 38 38.13 55.04 24.32
C ILE A 38 36.82 54.95 23.54
N ILE A 39 36.19 56.08 23.22
CA ILE A 39 34.95 56.10 22.42
C ILE A 39 35.22 55.53 21.02
N VAL A 40 36.31 55.93 20.36
CA VAL A 40 36.68 55.41 19.02
C VAL A 40 36.97 53.90 19.06
N PHE A 41 37.67 53.43 20.08
CA PHE A 41 37.91 51.99 20.26
C PHE A 41 36.60 51.24 20.54
N ALA A 42 35.72 51.79 21.38
CA ALA A 42 34.42 51.19 21.68
C ALA A 42 33.53 51.13 20.43
N THR A 43 33.49 52.18 19.60
CA THR A 43 32.71 52.17 18.36
C THR A 43 33.27 51.21 17.33
N LEU A 44 34.60 51.10 17.18
CA LEU A 44 35.25 50.09 16.33
C LEU A 44 34.96 48.66 16.81
N ALA A 45 34.99 48.40 18.12
CA ALA A 45 34.66 47.11 18.70
C ALA A 45 33.18 46.75 18.47
N VAL A 46 32.25 47.69 18.63
CA VAL A 46 30.82 47.47 18.35
C VAL A 46 30.59 47.22 16.86
N ALA A 47 31.21 48.00 15.98
CA ALA A 47 31.08 47.83 14.52
C ALA A 47 31.58 46.45 14.06
N THR A 48 32.72 46.00 14.59
CA THR A 48 33.27 44.66 14.27
C THR A 48 32.38 43.54 14.80
N LEU A 49 31.87 43.64 16.03
CA LEU A 49 30.92 42.66 16.59
C LEU A 49 29.63 42.57 15.78
N VAL A 50 29.07 43.71 15.36
CA VAL A 50 27.88 43.73 14.49
C VAL A 50 28.18 43.08 13.15
N THR A 51 29.34 43.33 12.55
CA THR A 51 29.73 42.72 11.26
C THR A 51 29.91 41.21 11.38
N VAL A 52 30.56 40.72 12.44
CA VAL A 52 30.69 39.28 12.71
C VAL A 52 29.33 38.65 13.00
N ALA A 53 28.48 39.29 13.79
CA ALA A 53 27.13 38.80 14.06
C ALA A 53 26.28 38.71 12.79
N ILE A 54 26.36 39.70 11.89
CA ILE A 54 25.68 39.66 10.58
C ILE A 54 26.26 38.52 9.71
N ALA A 55 27.58 38.35 9.68
CA ALA A 55 28.23 37.28 8.92
C ALA A 55 27.85 35.88 9.44
N GLU A 56 27.90 35.65 10.76
CA GLU A 56 27.52 34.39 11.41
C GLU A 56 26.03 34.09 11.23
N ASN A 57 25.16 35.08 11.39
CA ASN A 57 23.73 34.92 11.10
C ASN A 57 23.48 34.58 9.63
N GLY A 58 24.25 35.19 8.71
CA GLY A 58 24.21 34.88 7.28
C GLY A 58 24.68 33.46 6.98
N MET A 59 25.77 32.99 7.60
CA MET A 59 26.26 31.61 7.41
C MET A 59 25.29 30.58 8.01
N SER A 60 24.75 30.85 9.20
CA SER A 60 23.76 30.00 9.85
C SER A 60 22.48 29.88 9.01
N GLY A 61 21.98 31.01 8.49
CA GLY A 61 20.85 31.02 7.55
C GLY A 61 21.12 30.18 6.29
N ARG A 62 22.33 30.28 5.74
CA ARG A 62 22.74 29.49 4.58
C ARG A 62 22.80 27.99 4.83
N GLU A 63 23.41 27.58 5.95
CA GLU A 63 23.51 26.16 6.31
C GLU A 63 22.13 25.57 6.61
N ARG A 64 21.26 26.36 7.24
CA ARG A 64 19.85 26.00 7.39
C ARG A 64 19.18 25.79 6.04
N GLN A 65 19.26 26.76 5.11
CA GLN A 65 18.67 26.62 3.77
C GLN A 65 19.21 25.39 3.05
N ARG A 66 20.52 25.14 3.16
CA ARG A 66 21.15 23.94 2.60
C ARG A 66 20.54 22.65 3.16
N ALA A 67 20.41 22.56 4.50
CA ALA A 67 19.84 21.39 5.15
C ALA A 67 18.37 21.18 4.76
N VAL A 68 17.59 22.25 4.70
CA VAL A 68 16.19 22.23 4.25
C VAL A 68 16.07 21.80 2.79
N SER A 69 16.94 22.31 1.90
CA SER A 69 16.96 21.92 0.48
C SER A 69 17.32 20.44 0.29
N ILE A 70 18.26 19.91 1.09
CA ILE A 70 18.60 18.47 1.09
C ILE A 70 17.41 17.63 1.54
N ALA A 71 16.84 17.94 2.71
CA ALA A 71 15.74 17.17 3.28
C ALA A 71 14.48 17.20 2.39
N SER A 72 14.18 18.34 1.77
CA SER A 72 13.04 18.47 0.84
C SER A 72 13.27 17.72 -0.47
N ALA A 73 14.46 17.81 -1.08
CA ALA A 73 14.80 17.02 -2.26
C ALA A 73 14.76 15.51 -1.97
N GLU A 74 15.32 15.08 -0.84
CA GLU A 74 15.30 13.69 -0.40
C GLU A 74 13.86 13.20 -0.17
N GLY A 75 13.07 13.94 0.59
CA GLY A 75 11.67 13.60 0.87
C GLY A 75 10.83 13.54 -0.39
N GLN A 76 11.11 14.40 -1.39
CA GLN A 76 10.40 14.39 -2.67
C GLN A 76 10.74 13.12 -3.45
N VAL A 77 12.01 12.70 -3.47
CA VAL A 77 12.41 11.44 -4.10
C VAL A 77 11.74 10.25 -3.42
N ASP A 78 11.74 10.19 -2.08
CA ASP A 78 11.10 9.10 -1.33
C ASP A 78 9.59 9.04 -1.58
N HIS A 79 8.93 10.20 -1.62
CA HIS A 79 7.53 10.28 -1.97
C HIS A 79 7.27 9.76 -3.39
N LEU A 80 8.06 10.18 -4.38
CA LEU A 80 7.91 9.73 -5.76
C LEU A 80 8.17 8.23 -5.91
N VAL A 81 9.18 7.69 -5.22
CA VAL A 81 9.46 6.24 -5.17
C VAL A 81 8.27 5.47 -4.61
N SER A 82 7.70 5.95 -3.49
CA SER A 82 6.47 5.38 -2.91
C SER A 82 5.30 5.44 -3.90
N ARG A 83 5.14 6.55 -4.61
CA ARG A 83 4.10 6.66 -5.64
C ARG A 83 4.32 5.67 -6.78
N ILE A 84 5.55 5.48 -7.29
CA ILE A 84 5.82 4.45 -8.32
C ILE A 84 5.42 3.05 -7.81
N HIS A 85 5.62 2.78 -6.51
CA HIS A 85 5.31 1.47 -5.93
C HIS A 85 3.80 1.16 -5.91
N TYR A 86 2.98 2.16 -5.60
CA TYR A 86 1.53 1.99 -5.41
C TYR A 86 0.68 2.46 -6.59
N ALA A 87 1.25 3.26 -7.49
CA ALA A 87 0.54 3.80 -8.64
C ALA A 87 0.22 2.71 -9.68
N PRO A 88 -1.02 2.63 -10.15
CA PRO A 88 -1.35 1.89 -11.36
C PRO A 88 -0.56 2.41 -12.55
N LEU A 89 -0.15 1.54 -13.48
CA LEU A 89 0.60 1.94 -14.68
C LEU A 89 -0.10 3.05 -15.47
N SER A 90 -1.44 3.09 -15.50
CA SER A 90 -2.18 4.11 -16.25
C SER A 90 -2.11 5.51 -15.66
N THR A 91 -1.73 5.63 -14.39
CA THR A 91 -1.49 6.92 -13.73
C THR A 91 -0.09 7.47 -13.98
N LEU A 92 0.76 6.74 -14.71
CA LEU A 92 2.03 7.22 -15.25
C LEU A 92 1.78 8.23 -16.39
N GLN A 93 1.23 9.39 -16.03
CA GLN A 93 0.92 10.49 -16.95
C GLN A 93 1.87 11.66 -16.70
N GLU A 94 1.99 12.53 -17.71
CA GLU A 94 2.71 13.80 -17.56
C GLU A 94 2.11 14.63 -16.41
N GLY A 95 2.94 15.26 -15.59
CA GLY A 95 2.53 16.01 -14.41
C GLY A 95 2.36 15.16 -13.14
N VAL A 96 2.16 13.84 -13.28
CA VAL A 96 1.84 12.95 -12.17
C VAL A 96 3.08 12.16 -11.74
N LEU A 97 3.63 11.36 -12.66
CA LEU A 97 4.85 10.56 -12.46
C LEU A 97 5.80 10.64 -13.66
N CYS A 98 5.48 11.50 -14.63
CA CYS A 98 6.25 11.72 -15.84
C CYS A 98 6.33 13.20 -16.15
N GLY A 99 7.37 13.61 -16.88
CA GLY A 99 7.62 15.04 -17.12
C GLY A 99 7.98 15.78 -15.83
N ALA A 100 7.63 17.06 -15.76
CA ALA A 100 7.74 17.86 -14.54
C ALA A 100 6.64 17.45 -13.56
N ILE A 101 7.01 17.14 -12.33
CA ILE A 101 6.08 16.65 -11.31
C ILE A 101 5.92 17.70 -10.21
N THR A 102 4.68 17.97 -9.82
CA THR A 102 4.37 18.94 -8.77
C THR A 102 5.01 18.51 -7.44
N PRO A 103 5.65 19.45 -6.72
CA PRO A 103 6.27 19.13 -5.44
C PRO A 103 5.23 18.92 -4.34
N PHE A 104 5.55 18.08 -3.37
CA PHE A 104 4.65 17.77 -2.24
C PHE A 104 4.70 18.83 -1.14
N VAL A 105 5.79 19.59 -1.09
CA VAL A 105 5.99 20.70 -0.18
C VAL A 105 6.69 21.83 -0.92
N THR A 106 6.19 23.04 -0.75
CA THR A 106 6.82 24.26 -1.27
C THR A 106 7.43 25.10 -0.15
N ASP A 107 7.07 24.85 1.11
CA ASP A 107 7.45 25.70 2.24
C ASP A 107 7.82 24.86 3.47
N VAL A 108 8.98 25.16 4.06
CA VAL A 108 9.45 24.51 5.30
C VAL A 108 9.80 25.58 6.32
N GLY A 109 8.83 25.90 7.19
CA GLY A 109 8.94 27.04 8.09
C GLY A 109 8.84 28.37 7.33
N PRO A 110 9.80 29.30 7.48
CA PRO A 110 9.88 30.56 6.74
C PRO A 110 10.58 30.43 5.36
N ASP A 111 11.14 29.25 5.03
CA ASP A 111 11.89 29.04 3.79
C ASP A 111 10.94 28.54 2.70
N GLU A 112 10.76 29.33 1.64
CA GLU A 112 10.08 28.94 0.40
C GLU A 112 11.08 28.23 -0.53
N LEU A 113 10.63 27.15 -1.15
CA LEU A 113 11.42 26.22 -1.96
C LEU A 113 10.76 25.99 -3.31
N THR A 114 11.57 26.04 -4.37
CA THR A 114 11.18 25.51 -5.69
C THR A 114 11.79 24.13 -5.85
N ILE A 115 10.97 23.10 -5.99
CA ILE A 115 11.41 21.72 -6.18
C ILE A 115 11.03 21.26 -7.59
N ASP A 116 12.03 20.98 -8.43
CA ASP A 116 11.87 20.38 -9.75
C ASP A 116 12.16 18.88 -9.69
N SER A 117 11.24 18.05 -10.16
CA SER A 117 11.37 16.59 -10.08
C SER A 117 11.11 15.91 -11.41
N ARG A 118 11.89 14.88 -11.70
CA ARG A 118 11.78 14.08 -12.92
C ARG A 118 12.02 12.60 -12.65
N ILE A 119 11.25 11.75 -13.32
CA ILE A 119 11.45 10.30 -13.35
C ILE A 119 11.84 9.90 -14.78
N THR A 120 12.90 9.10 -14.90
CA THR A 120 13.33 8.50 -16.18
C THR A 120 13.32 6.99 -16.05
N PHE A 121 12.57 6.31 -16.92
CA PHE A 121 12.45 4.85 -16.93
C PHE A 121 13.44 4.25 -17.95
N TYR A 122 13.93 3.05 -17.64
CA TYR A 122 14.82 2.29 -18.52
C TYR A 122 14.33 0.84 -18.65
N ASP A 123 14.51 0.24 -19.81
CA ASP A 123 14.26 -1.19 -20.04
C ASP A 123 15.37 -2.08 -19.44
N ALA A 124 15.23 -3.40 -19.63
CA ALA A 124 16.21 -4.38 -19.13
C ALA A 124 17.59 -4.28 -19.79
N ALA A 125 17.69 -3.68 -20.99
CA ALA A 125 18.95 -3.41 -21.68
C ALA A 125 19.60 -2.08 -21.24
N GLY A 126 18.90 -1.30 -20.40
CA GLY A 126 19.35 0.01 -19.94
C GLY A 126 19.03 1.15 -20.90
N ALA A 127 18.21 0.93 -21.94
CA ALA A 127 17.78 1.99 -22.83
C ALA A 127 16.63 2.81 -22.20
N VAL A 128 16.64 4.13 -22.41
CA VAL A 128 15.57 5.02 -21.93
C VAL A 128 14.27 4.69 -22.63
N VAL A 129 13.20 4.48 -21.86
CA VAL A 129 11.87 4.22 -22.41
C VAL A 129 10.97 5.43 -22.17
N ALA A 130 10.17 5.77 -23.18
CA ALA A 130 9.17 6.82 -23.03
C ALA A 130 8.16 6.41 -21.97
N CYS A 131 7.81 7.32 -21.05
CA CYS A 131 6.80 7.05 -20.06
C CYS A 131 5.46 6.63 -20.68
N SER A 132 5.09 7.19 -21.84
CA SER A 132 3.90 6.76 -22.58
C SER A 132 3.97 5.29 -22.99
N ALA A 133 5.14 4.74 -23.31
CA ALA A 133 5.32 3.33 -23.63
C ALA A 133 5.25 2.44 -22.38
N VAL A 134 5.69 2.93 -21.22
CA VAL A 134 5.55 2.24 -19.92
C VAL A 134 4.10 2.23 -19.45
N ARG A 135 3.42 3.38 -19.48
CA ARG A 135 1.97 3.53 -19.24
C ARG A 135 1.16 2.62 -20.18
N THR A 136 1.58 2.69 -21.45
CA THR A 136 1.40 1.75 -22.55
C THR A 136 1.37 0.28 -22.18
N GLY A 137 2.29 -0.13 -21.30
CA GLY A 137 2.84 -1.47 -21.20
C GLY A 137 3.30 -2.01 -22.56
N ALA A 138 3.67 -1.14 -23.49
CA ALA A 138 4.32 -1.51 -24.74
C ALA A 138 5.78 -1.93 -24.48
N VAL A 139 6.38 -1.39 -23.41
CA VAL A 139 7.68 -1.77 -22.89
C VAL A 139 7.59 -1.87 -21.37
N GLU A 140 8.16 -2.92 -20.79
CA GLU A 140 8.33 -3.05 -19.34
C GLU A 140 9.58 -2.29 -18.90
N ALA A 141 9.42 -1.32 -17.99
CA ALA A 141 10.56 -0.68 -17.34
C ALA A 141 11.18 -1.63 -16.31
N ALA A 142 12.49 -1.85 -16.40
CA ALA A 142 13.26 -2.66 -15.46
C ALA A 142 13.93 -1.80 -14.37
N THR A 143 14.20 -0.53 -14.66
CA THR A 143 14.72 0.42 -13.68
C THR A 143 14.12 1.81 -13.88
N ALA A 144 14.19 2.65 -12.84
CA ALA A 144 13.91 4.08 -12.95
C ALA A 144 14.92 4.90 -12.16
N ALA A 145 15.25 6.08 -12.68
CA ALA A 145 15.99 7.12 -11.96
C ALA A 145 15.00 8.22 -11.56
N VAL A 146 14.84 8.43 -10.26
CA VAL A 146 14.01 9.47 -9.65
C VAL A 146 14.91 10.58 -9.17
N ARG A 147 14.79 11.77 -9.74
CA ARG A 147 15.62 12.94 -9.42
C ARG A 147 14.75 14.09 -8.93
N ALA A 148 15.15 14.74 -7.85
CA ALA A 148 14.53 15.98 -7.38
C ALA A 148 15.59 17.02 -7.05
N THR A 149 15.42 18.24 -7.55
CA THR A 149 16.27 19.40 -7.28
C THR A 149 15.49 20.41 -6.47
N SER A 150 15.91 20.70 -5.26
CA SER A 150 15.35 21.73 -4.39
C SER A 150 16.21 22.99 -4.46
N THR A 151 15.56 24.13 -4.69
CA THR A 151 16.15 25.46 -4.75
C THR A 151 15.49 26.34 -3.70
N SER A 152 16.25 26.82 -2.71
CA SER A 152 15.73 27.77 -1.73
C SER A 152 15.53 29.16 -2.34
N THR A 153 14.67 29.97 -1.74
CA THR A 153 14.66 31.41 -2.00
C THR A 153 15.99 32.06 -1.55
N PRO A 154 16.50 33.05 -2.30
CA PRO A 154 17.75 33.72 -1.94
C PRO A 154 17.62 34.53 -0.64
N VAL A 155 18.58 34.38 0.27
CA VAL A 155 18.76 35.30 1.41
C VAL A 155 19.50 36.54 0.93
N ALA A 156 19.28 37.69 1.58
CA ALA A 156 19.98 38.93 1.25
C ALA A 156 21.49 38.71 1.11
N GLN A 157 22.05 39.11 -0.04
CA GLN A 157 23.46 38.99 -0.41
C GLN A 157 24.00 37.55 -0.55
N GLN A 158 23.12 36.54 -0.65
CA GLN A 158 23.52 35.16 -0.87
C GLN A 158 22.75 34.52 -2.02
N ALA A 159 23.46 33.69 -2.79
CA ALA A 159 22.83 32.87 -3.82
C ALA A 159 21.94 31.79 -3.18
N PRO A 160 20.85 31.38 -3.85
CA PRO A 160 19.97 30.32 -3.36
C PRO A 160 20.73 29.00 -3.20
N ALA A 161 20.34 28.21 -2.20
CA ALA A 161 20.87 26.85 -2.03
C ALA A 161 20.17 25.92 -3.03
N VAL A 162 20.93 25.34 -3.94
CA VAL A 162 20.45 24.35 -4.93
C VAL A 162 21.02 22.98 -4.57
N ARG A 163 20.15 22.00 -4.39
CA ARG A 163 20.53 20.63 -3.98
C ARG A 163 19.73 19.62 -4.76
N THR A 164 20.41 18.60 -5.29
CA THR A 164 19.77 17.57 -6.10
C THR A 164 19.99 16.19 -5.53
N PHE A 165 18.91 15.45 -5.32
CA PHE A 165 18.94 14.04 -4.94
C PHE A 165 18.51 13.16 -6.11
N GLU A 166 19.16 12.01 -6.23
CA GLU A 166 18.83 10.97 -7.20
C GLU A 166 18.73 9.61 -6.50
N THR A 167 17.64 8.89 -6.76
CA THR A 167 17.49 7.48 -6.40
C THR A 167 17.30 6.65 -7.67
N VAL A 168 18.10 5.59 -7.79
CA VAL A 168 17.92 4.57 -8.83
C VAL A 168 17.23 3.38 -8.20
N VAL A 169 16.14 2.97 -8.83
CA VAL A 169 15.32 1.85 -8.39
C VAL A 169 15.26 0.75 -9.45
N ARG A 170 15.22 -0.50 -9.02
CA ARG A 170 14.78 -1.64 -9.81
C ARG A 170 13.28 -1.74 -9.75
N LEU A 171 12.69 -1.99 -10.90
CA LEU A 171 11.27 -2.15 -11.09
C LEU A 171 11.01 -3.59 -11.51
N LYS A 172 10.08 -4.24 -10.82
CA LYS A 172 9.51 -5.50 -11.27
C LYS A 172 8.03 -5.28 -11.46
N LEU A 173 7.51 -5.53 -12.66
CA LEU A 173 6.09 -5.42 -12.91
C LEU A 173 5.35 -6.38 -11.98
N GLN A 174 4.47 -5.84 -11.15
CA GLN A 174 3.65 -6.62 -10.24
C GLN A 174 2.41 -7.06 -11.01
N THR A 175 2.53 -8.21 -11.68
CA THR A 175 1.38 -8.96 -12.23
C THR A 175 0.72 -9.83 -11.18
N ASP A 176 1.38 -9.98 -10.02
CA ASP A 176 0.87 -10.74 -8.90
C ASP A 176 -0.38 -10.07 -8.36
N LEU A 177 -1.45 -10.86 -8.41
CA LEU A 177 -2.67 -10.57 -7.70
C LEU A 177 -2.31 -10.49 -6.20
N ASN A 178 -2.63 -9.38 -5.54
CA ASN A 178 -2.15 -9.07 -4.19
C ASN A 178 -3.25 -9.09 -3.12
N LYS A 179 -4.40 -9.67 -3.44
CA LYS A 179 -5.52 -9.85 -2.51
C LYS A 179 -5.81 -11.34 -2.36
N ALA A 180 -6.23 -11.74 -1.17
CA ALA A 180 -6.77 -13.07 -0.96
C ALA A 180 -8.13 -13.18 -1.66
N VAL A 181 -8.94 -12.14 -1.52
CA VAL A 181 -10.27 -12.06 -2.13
C VAL A 181 -10.45 -10.70 -2.79
N PHE A 182 -10.85 -10.72 -4.06
CA PHE A 182 -11.19 -9.53 -4.84
C PHE A 182 -12.58 -9.68 -5.47
N GLY A 183 -13.46 -8.70 -5.23
CA GLY A 183 -14.75 -8.55 -5.91
C GLY A 183 -14.89 -7.18 -6.57
N ASN A 184 -15.12 -7.13 -7.87
CA ASN A 184 -15.23 -5.85 -8.59
C ASN A 184 -16.53 -5.07 -8.30
N SER A 185 -17.57 -5.72 -7.76
CA SER A 185 -18.86 -5.09 -7.43
C SER A 185 -19.20 -5.27 -5.97
N SER A 186 -18.98 -6.45 -5.41
CA SER A 186 -19.18 -6.69 -3.99
C SER A 186 -18.38 -7.89 -3.48
N VAL A 187 -18.16 -7.92 -2.17
CA VAL A 187 -17.71 -9.12 -1.45
C VAL A 187 -18.66 -9.35 -0.29
N VAL A 188 -19.22 -10.55 -0.21
CA VAL A 188 -20.13 -10.98 0.85
C VAL A 188 -19.60 -12.27 1.46
N ILE A 189 -19.15 -12.17 2.70
CA ILE A 189 -18.81 -13.33 3.55
C ILE A 189 -20.01 -13.53 4.47
N ASN A 190 -20.78 -14.59 4.27
CA ASN A 190 -22.05 -14.78 4.99
C ASN A 190 -21.98 -15.93 6.02
N ASN A 191 -20.81 -16.55 6.20
CA ASN A 191 -20.63 -17.69 7.10
C ASN A 191 -19.62 -17.35 8.20
N SER A 192 -20.06 -17.43 9.46
CA SER A 192 -19.24 -17.11 10.63
C SER A 192 -17.99 -17.97 10.82
N LEU A 193 -17.91 -19.14 10.17
CA LEU A 193 -16.77 -20.04 10.20
C LEU A 193 -15.76 -19.78 9.08
N THR A 194 -16.05 -18.86 8.17
CA THR A 194 -15.11 -18.51 7.11
C THR A 194 -13.92 -17.75 7.67
N VAL A 195 -12.72 -18.24 7.33
CA VAL A 195 -11.44 -17.69 7.73
C VAL A 195 -10.66 -17.32 6.47
N ILE A 196 -10.27 -16.06 6.36
CA ILE A 196 -9.34 -15.56 5.37
C ILE A 196 -8.02 -15.30 6.10
N ALA A 197 -7.13 -16.28 6.08
CA ALA A 197 -5.82 -16.22 6.71
C ALA A 197 -4.79 -15.57 5.77
N GLY A 198 -3.73 -15.00 6.33
CA GLY A 198 -2.55 -14.63 5.55
C GLY A 198 -1.54 -15.76 5.43
N SER A 199 -0.58 -15.60 4.53
CA SER A 199 0.48 -16.59 4.26
C SER A 199 1.34 -16.81 5.50
N ALA A 200 1.52 -18.06 5.93
CA ALA A 200 2.38 -18.45 7.05
C ALA A 200 2.12 -17.64 8.35
N GLY A 201 0.85 -17.33 8.64
CA GLY A 201 0.46 -16.56 9.83
C GLY A 201 0.67 -15.04 9.73
N SER A 202 1.08 -14.54 8.56
CA SER A 202 1.15 -13.10 8.28
C SER A 202 -0.25 -12.48 8.23
N GLN A 203 -0.33 -11.15 8.35
CA GLN A 203 -1.58 -10.40 8.28
C GLN A 203 -1.86 -9.85 6.87
N ASN A 204 -1.63 -10.67 5.85
CA ASN A 204 -1.78 -10.29 4.43
C ASN A 204 -2.96 -11.00 3.74
N GLY A 205 -3.91 -11.53 4.51
CA GLY A 205 -5.18 -12.07 4.02
C GLY A 205 -6.16 -10.98 3.59
N ASP A 206 -5.71 -10.08 2.72
CA ASP A 206 -6.45 -8.86 2.38
C ASP A 206 -7.70 -9.15 1.53
N VAL A 207 -8.78 -8.44 1.84
CA VAL A 207 -10.06 -8.50 1.13
C VAL A 207 -10.36 -7.16 0.49
N TYR A 208 -10.66 -7.16 -0.80
CA TYR A 208 -10.92 -5.94 -1.58
C TYR A 208 -12.25 -5.99 -2.32
N SER A 209 -12.98 -4.88 -2.30
CA SER A 209 -14.19 -4.66 -3.10
C SER A 209 -14.19 -3.29 -3.81
N ASN A 210 -14.54 -3.26 -5.09
CA ASN A 210 -14.85 -2.01 -5.81
C ASN A 210 -16.30 -1.52 -5.60
N GLY A 211 -17.09 -2.23 -4.81
CA GLY A 211 -18.38 -1.74 -4.33
C GLY A 211 -18.55 -2.06 -2.86
N ASN A 212 -19.69 -2.61 -2.46
CA ASN A 212 -19.95 -2.88 -1.04
C ASN A 212 -19.19 -4.12 -0.54
N LEU A 213 -18.92 -4.16 0.76
CA LEU A 213 -18.33 -5.31 1.42
C LEU A 213 -19.13 -5.66 2.67
N SER A 214 -19.55 -6.92 2.81
CA SER A 214 -20.15 -7.45 4.03
C SER A 214 -19.38 -8.66 4.55
N CYS A 215 -19.15 -8.70 5.86
CA CYS A 215 -18.38 -9.75 6.52
C CYS A 215 -19.19 -10.43 7.65
N LYS A 216 -19.16 -11.76 7.67
CA LYS A 216 -19.42 -12.68 8.79
C LYS A 216 -18.26 -13.68 8.75
N GLY A 217 -17.36 -13.70 9.73
CA GLY A 217 -16.14 -14.53 9.68
C GLY A 217 -14.90 -13.87 10.29
N TYR A 218 -13.72 -14.33 9.86
CA TYR A 218 -12.41 -13.90 10.33
C TYR A 218 -11.55 -13.46 9.15
N VAL A 219 -10.93 -12.28 9.25
CA VAL A 219 -10.03 -11.73 8.23
C VAL A 219 -8.68 -11.41 8.87
N TYR A 220 -7.66 -12.21 8.58
CA TYR A 220 -6.27 -11.96 9.00
C TYR A 220 -5.54 -11.12 7.96
N GLY A 221 -6.12 -9.96 7.66
CA GLY A 221 -5.61 -8.96 6.73
C GLY A 221 -6.41 -7.68 6.85
N SER A 222 -6.22 -6.79 5.89
CA SER A 222 -6.97 -5.54 5.77
C SER A 222 -8.19 -5.70 4.87
N ILE A 223 -9.20 -4.87 5.10
CA ILE A 223 -10.43 -4.78 4.33
C ILE A 223 -10.43 -3.45 3.59
N TYR A 224 -10.62 -3.50 2.28
CA TYR A 224 -10.68 -2.33 1.41
C TYR A 224 -11.98 -2.32 0.61
N SER A 225 -12.67 -1.19 0.55
CA SER A 225 -13.97 -1.08 -0.13
C SER A 225 -14.16 0.30 -0.77
N GLN A 226 -14.53 0.36 -2.04
CA GLN A 226 -14.98 1.60 -2.68
C GLN A 226 -16.45 1.94 -2.35
N GLY A 227 -17.17 1.04 -1.67
CA GLY A 227 -18.55 1.23 -1.23
C GLY A 227 -18.67 1.34 0.29
N THR A 228 -19.79 0.84 0.82
CA THR A 228 -20.01 0.68 2.26
C THR A 228 -19.40 -0.63 2.73
N THR A 229 -18.76 -0.60 3.90
CA THR A 229 -18.26 -1.79 4.60
C THR A 229 -19.13 -2.09 5.81
N THR A 230 -19.73 -3.28 5.84
CA THR A 230 -20.53 -3.76 6.98
C THR A 230 -19.82 -4.93 7.65
N LEU A 231 -19.40 -4.74 8.90
CA LEU A 231 -18.94 -5.83 9.75
C LEU A 231 -20.16 -6.38 10.49
N GLU A 232 -20.86 -7.34 9.86
CA GLU A 232 -22.07 -7.94 10.41
C GLU A 232 -21.78 -8.75 11.67
N HIS A 233 -22.79 -9.00 12.50
CA HIS A 233 -22.75 -9.71 13.81
C HIS A 233 -21.58 -10.71 14.00
N ASP A 234 -21.32 -11.60 13.03
CA ASP A 234 -20.29 -12.65 13.15
C ASP A 234 -18.92 -12.34 12.52
N CYS A 235 -18.67 -11.11 12.02
CA CYS A 235 -17.31 -10.67 11.67
C CYS A 235 -16.52 -10.41 12.95
N ARG A 236 -15.88 -11.43 13.52
CA ARG A 236 -15.31 -11.41 14.87
C ARG A 236 -13.92 -10.79 14.93
N TYR A 237 -13.15 -10.91 13.86
CA TYR A 237 -11.74 -10.51 13.87
C TYR A 237 -11.30 -9.93 12.52
N VAL A 238 -10.67 -8.76 12.57
CA VAL A 238 -9.92 -8.14 11.47
C VAL A 238 -8.54 -7.76 11.97
N ALA A 239 -7.50 -8.41 11.43
CA ALA A 239 -6.12 -8.18 11.86
C ALA A 239 -5.52 -6.87 11.34
N GLY A 240 -6.01 -6.37 10.21
CA GLY A 240 -5.50 -5.17 9.56
C GLY A 240 -6.44 -3.97 9.70
N ASN A 241 -6.30 -3.06 8.74
CA ASN A 241 -7.12 -1.85 8.64
C ASN A 241 -8.44 -2.14 7.95
N VAL A 242 -9.46 -1.32 8.20
CA VAL A 242 -10.72 -1.29 7.47
C VAL A 242 -10.83 0.06 6.79
N MET A 243 -10.71 0.10 5.47
CA MET A 243 -10.75 1.34 4.68
C MET A 243 -11.92 1.31 3.71
N SER A 244 -12.80 2.31 3.77
CA SER A 244 -13.98 2.41 2.91
C SER A 244 -14.11 3.80 2.29
N VAL A 245 -14.66 3.92 1.08
CA VAL A 245 -15.12 5.24 0.60
C VAL A 245 -16.45 5.61 1.25
N GLY A 246 -17.42 4.69 1.21
CA GLY A 246 -18.71 4.84 1.86
C GLY A 246 -18.64 4.62 3.38
N ASN A 247 -19.79 4.36 3.99
CA ASN A 247 -19.89 4.19 5.44
C ASN A 247 -19.13 2.94 5.91
N VAL A 248 -18.68 2.96 7.16
CA VAL A 248 -18.27 1.74 7.88
C VAL A 248 -19.27 1.47 9.00
N LEU A 249 -19.98 0.35 8.89
CA LEU A 249 -21.03 -0.06 9.82
C LEU A 249 -20.57 -1.29 10.60
N VAL A 250 -20.28 -1.10 11.87
CA VAL A 250 -19.94 -2.20 12.78
C VAL A 250 -21.20 -2.57 13.56
N GLN A 251 -21.75 -3.75 13.28
CA GLN A 251 -22.93 -4.23 14.00
C GLN A 251 -22.56 -4.72 15.41
N PRO A 252 -23.51 -4.70 16.37
CA PRO A 252 -23.24 -5.15 17.72
C PRO A 252 -22.80 -6.61 17.76
N ASN A 253 -21.64 -6.91 18.38
CA ASN A 253 -21.19 -8.21 18.90
C ASN A 253 -19.71 -8.14 19.29
N ASP A 254 -19.15 -9.26 19.78
CA ASP A 254 -17.74 -9.36 20.13
C ASP A 254 -16.86 -9.29 18.87
N LYS A 255 -16.33 -8.08 18.59
CA LYS A 255 -15.50 -7.77 17.43
C LYS A 255 -14.17 -7.18 17.84
N THR A 256 -13.12 -7.61 17.16
CA THR A 256 -11.79 -7.04 17.27
C THR A 256 -11.32 -6.55 15.91
N VAL A 257 -10.93 -5.27 15.84
CA VAL A 257 -10.23 -4.66 14.71
C VAL A 257 -8.90 -4.15 15.24
N MET A 258 -7.81 -4.77 14.79
CA MET A 258 -6.47 -4.48 15.29
C MET A 258 -5.85 -3.22 14.64
N GLY A 259 -6.31 -2.84 13.45
CA GLY A 259 -5.86 -1.65 12.73
C GLY A 259 -6.78 -0.43 12.90
N ASP A 260 -6.57 0.53 12.00
CA ASP A 260 -7.41 1.72 11.84
C ASP A 260 -8.70 1.41 11.09
N ILE A 261 -9.75 2.20 11.36
CA ILE A 261 -10.98 2.21 10.58
C ILE A 261 -11.11 3.57 9.90
N THR A 262 -11.15 3.62 8.58
CA THR A 262 -11.22 4.87 7.83
C THR A 262 -12.38 4.90 6.85
N SER A 263 -13.01 6.07 6.72
CA SER A 263 -14.05 6.35 5.73
C SER A 263 -13.76 7.68 5.03
N SER A 264 -13.48 7.65 3.73
CA SER A 264 -13.05 8.85 2.99
C SER A 264 -14.19 9.77 2.56
N ALA A 265 -15.43 9.28 2.49
CA ALA A 265 -16.61 10.09 2.13
C ALA A 265 -17.84 9.81 3.01
N GLY A 266 -17.82 8.76 3.83
CA GLY A 266 -18.94 8.36 4.69
C GLY A 266 -18.73 8.61 6.18
N SER A 267 -19.64 8.08 6.98
CA SER A 267 -19.56 8.02 8.45
C SER A 267 -19.11 6.65 8.93
N ILE A 268 -18.58 6.58 10.16
CA ILE A 268 -18.25 5.34 10.85
C ILE A 268 -19.18 5.18 12.06
N ALA A 269 -19.86 4.04 12.15
CA ALA A 269 -20.66 3.65 13.31
C ALA A 269 -20.05 2.41 14.00
N LEU A 270 -19.48 2.60 15.18
CA LEU A 270 -18.76 1.60 15.99
C LEU A 270 -19.65 1.04 17.11
N ASN A 271 -20.88 0.67 16.78
CA ASN A 271 -21.86 0.25 17.78
C ASN A 271 -21.34 -0.97 18.55
N ASN A 272 -21.21 -0.85 19.87
CA ASN A 272 -20.75 -1.90 20.78
C ASN A 272 -19.32 -2.43 20.55
N LEU A 273 -18.49 -1.79 19.73
CA LEU A 273 -17.05 -2.05 19.69
C LEU A 273 -16.42 -1.41 20.95
N GLY A 274 -15.50 -2.08 21.65
CA GLY A 274 -14.74 -1.49 22.76
C GLY A 274 -15.38 -1.50 24.16
N THR A 275 -16.59 -2.03 24.37
CA THR A 275 -17.33 -1.91 25.64
C THR A 275 -17.19 -3.08 26.62
N SER A 276 -16.73 -4.24 26.17
CA SER A 276 -16.57 -5.45 26.99
C SER A 276 -15.20 -6.10 26.76
N SER A 277 -14.73 -6.89 27.74
CA SER A 277 -13.50 -7.67 27.61
C SER A 277 -13.57 -8.57 26.37
N GLY A 278 -12.68 -8.33 25.39
CA GLY A 278 -12.66 -9.04 24.11
C GLY A 278 -13.14 -8.23 22.90
N ARG A 279 -13.62 -6.99 23.10
CA ARG A 279 -13.95 -6.06 22.00
C ARG A 279 -12.89 -4.99 21.90
N VAL A 280 -12.10 -4.99 20.84
CA VAL A 280 -10.92 -4.11 20.75
C VAL A 280 -10.93 -3.38 19.42
N LEU A 281 -10.97 -2.05 19.48
CA LEU A 281 -10.40 -1.21 18.44
C LEU A 281 -9.00 -0.83 18.90
N ASN A 282 -7.96 -1.37 18.28
CA ASN A 282 -6.60 -1.06 18.68
C ASN A 282 -6.06 0.21 17.98
N GLY A 283 -6.46 0.46 16.73
CA GLY A 283 -6.15 1.69 16.00
C GLY A 283 -7.11 2.85 16.26
N LYS A 284 -7.19 3.76 15.27
CA LYS A 284 -8.06 4.95 15.26
C LYS A 284 -9.17 4.82 14.23
N ALA A 285 -10.31 5.44 14.52
CA ALA A 285 -11.42 5.61 13.60
C ALA A 285 -11.44 7.05 13.06
N ARG A 286 -11.27 7.21 11.74
CA ARG A 286 -11.23 8.52 11.07
C ARG A 286 -12.22 8.57 9.91
N ALA A 287 -13.12 9.55 9.91
CA ALA A 287 -14.13 9.67 8.87
C ALA A 287 -14.24 11.10 8.34
N TRP A 288 -14.61 11.24 7.07
CA TRP A 288 -15.12 12.50 6.53
C TRP A 288 -16.44 12.92 7.20
N GLY A 289 -17.32 11.95 7.44
CA GLY A 289 -18.55 12.16 8.18
C GLY A 289 -18.34 12.10 9.70
N THR A 290 -19.39 11.69 10.39
CA THR A 290 -19.35 11.44 11.84
C THR A 290 -18.67 10.12 12.18
N VAL A 291 -18.03 10.06 13.34
CA VAL A 291 -17.62 8.80 13.98
C VAL A 291 -18.41 8.66 15.27
N THR A 292 -19.27 7.64 15.36
CA THR A 292 -20.12 7.36 16.53
C THR A 292 -19.89 5.95 17.05
N GLY A 293 -20.34 5.68 18.28
CA GLY A 293 -20.24 4.36 18.91
C GLY A 293 -19.70 4.44 20.33
N ASP A 294 -19.82 3.34 21.07
CA ASP A 294 -19.52 3.32 22.50
C ASP A 294 -18.03 3.47 22.81
N VAL A 295 -17.15 3.02 21.91
CA VAL A 295 -15.70 3.26 22.01
C VAL A 295 -15.37 4.77 21.98
N CYS A 296 -16.24 5.60 21.42
CA CYS A 296 -16.02 7.04 21.31
C CYS A 296 -16.53 7.83 22.53
N SER A 297 -17.30 7.23 23.44
CA SER A 297 -17.91 7.92 24.59
C SER A 297 -17.10 7.80 25.88
N ALA A 298 -16.14 6.87 25.97
CA ALA A 298 -15.29 6.70 27.14
C ALA A 298 -14.20 7.81 27.19
N ALA A 299 -14.14 8.56 28.30
CA ALA A 299 -13.19 9.67 28.49
C ALA A 299 -11.71 9.30 28.30
N ALA A 300 -11.34 8.03 28.50
CA ALA A 300 -9.99 7.50 28.25
C ALA A 300 -9.69 7.18 26.76
N VAL A 301 -10.67 7.32 25.87
CA VAL A 301 -10.65 6.86 24.47
C VAL A 301 -11.04 7.97 23.48
N LEU A 302 -11.19 9.22 23.96
CA LEU A 302 -11.50 10.39 23.12
C LEU A 302 -10.48 10.63 21.98
N ASP A 303 -9.26 10.09 22.07
CA ASP A 303 -8.24 10.19 21.01
C ASP A 303 -8.34 9.09 19.94
N LYS A 304 -9.34 8.18 20.00
CA LYS A 304 -9.52 7.14 18.96
C LYS A 304 -10.53 7.51 17.89
N CYS A 305 -11.48 8.40 18.15
CA CYS A 305 -12.56 8.70 17.21
C CYS A 305 -12.46 10.14 16.69
N HIS A 306 -12.20 10.30 15.39
CA HIS A 306 -12.09 11.60 14.74
C HIS A 306 -13.04 11.69 13.54
N GLY A 307 -14.17 12.38 13.72
CA GLY A 307 -15.06 12.75 12.62
C GLY A 307 -14.59 14.02 11.90
N TYR A 308 -15.17 14.29 10.74
CA TYR A 308 -14.92 15.50 9.93
C TYR A 308 -13.45 15.70 9.55
N GLN A 309 -12.74 14.61 9.30
CA GLN A 309 -11.34 14.60 8.87
C GLN A 309 -11.23 14.38 7.35
N VAL A 310 -10.23 15.00 6.72
CA VAL A 310 -9.82 14.60 5.37
C VAL A 310 -9.11 13.26 5.48
N VAL A 311 -9.61 12.26 4.77
CA VAL A 311 -9.12 10.89 4.78
C VAL A 311 -8.97 10.43 3.34
N ASP A 312 -7.81 9.89 2.98
CA ASP A 312 -7.59 9.37 1.64
C ASP A 312 -8.49 8.15 1.38
N ALA A 313 -9.07 8.10 0.19
CA ALA A 313 -9.82 6.94 -0.26
C ALA A 313 -8.91 5.70 -0.35
N PRO A 314 -9.42 4.48 -0.06
CA PRO A 314 -8.71 3.27 -0.43
C PRO A 314 -8.40 3.31 -1.94
N PRO A 315 -7.20 2.88 -2.39
CA PRO A 315 -6.88 2.87 -3.82
C PRO A 315 -7.88 2.03 -4.61
N GLY A 316 -8.39 2.58 -5.71
CA GLY A 316 -9.17 1.80 -6.68
C GLY A 316 -8.29 0.73 -7.34
N ALA A 317 -8.79 -0.49 -7.44
CA ALA A 317 -8.10 -1.59 -8.12
C ALA A 317 -9.03 -2.17 -9.19
N PRO A 318 -8.72 -2.07 -10.48
CA PRO A 318 -9.58 -2.61 -11.52
C PRO A 318 -9.50 -4.14 -11.57
N PHE A 319 -10.57 -4.77 -12.06
CA PHE A 319 -10.56 -6.21 -12.27
C PHE A 319 -9.51 -6.59 -13.34
N PRO A 320 -8.56 -7.49 -13.03
CA PRO A 320 -7.56 -7.92 -13.99
C PRO A 320 -8.23 -8.66 -15.15
N GLN A 321 -7.89 -8.30 -16.39
CA GLN A 321 -8.41 -8.97 -17.58
C GLN A 321 -7.41 -10.03 -18.03
N LEU A 322 -7.74 -11.30 -17.83
CA LEU A 322 -6.86 -12.42 -18.21
C LEU A 322 -7.37 -13.00 -19.53
N LEU A 323 -6.65 -12.69 -20.61
CA LEU A 323 -6.97 -13.14 -21.95
C LEU A 323 -5.82 -13.97 -22.53
N GLY A 324 -6.17 -15.12 -23.08
CA GLY A 324 -5.36 -15.80 -24.09
C GLY A 324 -4.37 -16.84 -23.57
N ASP A 325 -4.28 -17.92 -24.35
CA ASP A 325 -3.40 -19.07 -24.10
C ASP A 325 -1.93 -18.78 -24.45
N SER A 326 -1.64 -17.74 -25.24
CA SER A 326 -0.29 -17.49 -25.77
C SER A 326 0.72 -17.10 -24.70
N SER A 327 0.35 -16.26 -23.73
CA SER A 327 1.23 -15.89 -22.61
C SER A 327 1.55 -17.08 -21.69
N TRP A 328 0.63 -18.03 -21.60
CA TRP A 328 0.78 -19.26 -20.83
C TRP A 328 1.66 -20.28 -21.56
N THR A 329 1.48 -20.43 -22.88
CA THR A 329 2.19 -21.42 -23.70
C THR A 329 3.53 -20.95 -24.24
N SER A 330 3.77 -19.63 -24.30
CA SER A 330 5.05 -19.08 -24.77
C SER A 330 6.22 -19.56 -23.89
N PRO A 331 7.39 -19.85 -24.46
CA PRO A 331 8.56 -20.28 -23.68
C PRO A 331 8.96 -19.26 -22.62
N VAL A 332 9.51 -19.73 -21.50
CA VAL A 332 10.02 -18.88 -20.41
C VAL A 332 11.11 -17.93 -20.88
N SER A 333 11.94 -18.35 -21.84
CA SER A 333 12.96 -17.50 -22.46
C SER A 333 12.39 -16.30 -23.22
N ALA A 334 11.12 -16.34 -23.61
CA ALA A 334 10.40 -15.25 -24.26
C ALA A 334 9.45 -14.51 -23.29
N GLY A 335 9.59 -14.73 -21.98
CA GLY A 335 8.76 -14.12 -20.94
C GLY A 335 7.37 -14.78 -20.75
N GLY A 336 7.13 -15.94 -21.37
CA GLY A 336 5.90 -16.72 -21.15
C GLY A 336 5.99 -17.68 -19.97
N ALA A 337 4.91 -18.43 -19.73
CA ALA A 337 4.86 -19.40 -18.63
C ALA A 337 5.40 -20.80 -18.99
N GLY A 338 5.54 -21.12 -20.28
CA GLY A 338 6.07 -22.41 -20.76
C GLY A 338 5.14 -23.61 -20.57
N TYR A 339 3.82 -23.40 -20.48
CA TYR A 339 2.84 -24.47 -20.30
C TYR A 339 2.64 -25.25 -21.59
N THR A 340 2.54 -26.57 -21.49
CA THR A 340 2.15 -27.43 -22.60
C THR A 340 0.63 -27.49 -22.69
N GLN A 341 0.06 -27.11 -23.83
CA GLN A 341 -1.39 -27.10 -23.99
C GLN A 341 -1.97 -28.50 -24.27
N VAL A 342 -3.07 -28.82 -23.58
CA VAL A 342 -3.92 -30.00 -23.81
C VAL A 342 -5.35 -29.53 -24.01
N THR A 343 -5.98 -29.90 -25.11
CA THR A 343 -7.38 -29.53 -25.40
C THR A 343 -8.30 -30.72 -25.16
N PHE A 344 -9.37 -30.52 -24.39
CA PHE A 344 -10.38 -31.54 -24.15
C PHE A 344 -11.51 -31.46 -25.18
N PRO A 345 -12.02 -32.60 -25.67
CA PRO A 345 -13.05 -32.61 -26.71
C PRO A 345 -14.48 -32.44 -26.15
N SER A 346 -14.73 -32.67 -24.87
CA SER A 346 -16.07 -32.61 -24.26
C SER A 346 -16.10 -31.76 -22.98
N CYS A 347 -17.32 -31.47 -22.52
CA CYS A 347 -17.56 -30.74 -21.27
C CYS A 347 -17.51 -31.65 -20.03
N ASP A 348 -17.30 -32.94 -20.21
CA ASP A 348 -17.37 -33.90 -19.11
C ASP A 348 -16.14 -33.76 -18.22
N ALA A 349 -16.36 -33.38 -16.97
CA ALA A 349 -15.30 -33.24 -15.97
C ALA A 349 -15.54 -34.09 -14.72
N GLY A 350 -16.56 -34.96 -14.72
CA GLY A 350 -16.80 -35.94 -13.65
C GLY A 350 -15.92 -37.18 -13.76
N TYR A 351 -15.57 -37.83 -12.65
CA TYR A 351 -14.60 -38.94 -12.64
C TYR A 351 -15.07 -40.24 -13.34
N ASP A 352 -16.38 -40.47 -13.43
CA ASP A 352 -17.00 -41.71 -13.92
C ASP A 352 -16.79 -41.97 -15.43
N GLN A 353 -16.64 -40.93 -16.24
CA GLN A 353 -16.52 -41.06 -17.69
C GLN A 353 -15.07 -41.27 -18.17
N SER A 354 -14.85 -42.24 -19.05
CA SER A 354 -13.56 -42.44 -19.72
C SER A 354 -13.31 -41.29 -20.71
N GLY A 355 -12.39 -40.39 -20.37
CA GLY A 355 -12.04 -39.21 -21.19
C GLY A 355 -12.42 -37.87 -20.56
N SER A 356 -13.05 -37.88 -19.39
CA SER A 356 -13.32 -36.65 -18.66
C SER A 356 -12.05 -36.00 -18.11
N LEU A 357 -12.14 -34.70 -17.84
CA LEU A 357 -11.06 -33.94 -17.24
C LEU A 357 -10.60 -34.52 -15.89
N ALA A 358 -11.52 -34.78 -14.96
CA ALA A 358 -11.14 -35.30 -13.65
C ALA A 358 -10.46 -36.67 -13.75
N ARG A 359 -10.98 -37.59 -14.56
CA ARG A 359 -10.38 -38.92 -14.72
C ARG A 359 -9.00 -38.82 -15.36
N TRP A 360 -8.84 -37.93 -16.35
CA TRP A 360 -7.54 -37.68 -16.96
C TRP A 360 -6.53 -37.13 -15.93
N LEU A 361 -6.94 -36.17 -15.10
CA LEU A 361 -6.09 -35.60 -14.04
C LEU A 361 -5.71 -36.63 -12.98
N VAL A 362 -6.64 -37.50 -12.56
CA VAL A 362 -6.32 -38.61 -11.64
C VAL A 362 -5.32 -39.59 -12.27
N THR A 363 -5.43 -39.85 -13.58
CA THR A 363 -4.58 -40.82 -14.28
C THR A 363 -3.19 -40.28 -14.62
N HIS A 364 -3.09 -39.01 -15.02
CA HIS A 364 -1.85 -38.41 -15.55
C HIS A 364 -1.21 -37.40 -14.60
N GLY A 365 -1.93 -36.90 -13.59
CA GLY A 365 -1.45 -35.83 -12.72
C GLY A 365 -0.10 -36.15 -12.06
N THR A 366 0.11 -37.40 -11.64
CA THR A 366 1.35 -37.87 -11.00
C THR A 366 2.51 -38.08 -11.97
N THR A 367 2.25 -38.13 -13.28
CA THR A 367 3.24 -38.41 -14.32
C THR A 367 3.54 -37.21 -15.22
N LEU A 368 2.94 -36.05 -14.94
CA LEU A 368 3.24 -34.81 -15.67
C LEU A 368 4.74 -34.46 -15.53
N THR A 369 5.39 -34.21 -16.66
CA THR A 369 6.82 -33.84 -16.72
C THR A 369 7.06 -32.34 -16.95
N ALA A 370 6.01 -31.60 -17.34
CA ALA A 370 6.01 -30.16 -17.52
C ALA A 370 4.66 -29.56 -17.06
N PRO A 371 4.60 -28.23 -16.80
CA PRO A 371 3.34 -27.54 -16.55
C PRO A 371 2.35 -27.71 -17.71
N VAL A 372 1.06 -27.85 -17.40
CA VAL A 372 0.02 -28.13 -18.40
C VAL A 372 -1.08 -27.07 -18.39
N LEU A 373 -1.39 -26.54 -19.57
CA LEU A 373 -2.55 -25.69 -19.82
C LEU A 373 -3.67 -26.54 -20.41
N ILE A 374 -4.73 -26.76 -19.67
CA ILE A 374 -5.91 -27.49 -20.09
C ILE A 374 -6.93 -26.51 -20.65
N ARG A 375 -7.29 -26.66 -21.93
CA ARG A 375 -8.32 -25.87 -22.60
C ARG A 375 -9.59 -26.69 -22.77
N MET A 376 -10.69 -26.19 -22.19
CA MET A 376 -12.01 -26.79 -22.34
C MET A 376 -12.75 -26.17 -23.54
N PRO A 377 -13.72 -26.87 -24.16
CA PRO A 377 -14.52 -26.30 -25.23
C PRO A 377 -15.30 -25.05 -24.77
N ALA A 378 -15.53 -24.10 -25.67
CA ALA A 378 -16.02 -22.75 -25.33
C ALA A 378 -17.39 -22.73 -24.62
N SER A 379 -18.26 -23.69 -24.89
CA SER A 379 -19.58 -23.81 -24.27
C SER A 379 -19.57 -24.56 -22.93
N CYS A 380 -18.42 -25.06 -22.48
CA CYS A 380 -18.35 -25.98 -21.36
C CYS A 380 -18.23 -25.27 -20.01
N VAL A 381 -19.16 -25.59 -19.13
CA VAL A 381 -18.99 -25.41 -17.69
C VAL A 381 -18.28 -26.66 -17.17
N VAL A 382 -17.10 -26.50 -16.59
CA VAL A 382 -16.34 -27.62 -16.01
C VAL A 382 -17.04 -28.08 -14.74
N ASN A 383 -17.62 -29.27 -14.77
CA ASN A 383 -18.29 -29.86 -13.61
C ASN A 383 -17.44 -30.95 -12.96
N PHE A 384 -16.82 -30.64 -11.82
CA PHE A 384 -16.18 -31.67 -10.98
C PHE A 384 -17.24 -32.39 -10.15
N SER A 385 -17.94 -33.33 -10.76
CA SER A 385 -18.92 -34.22 -10.10
C SER A 385 -18.29 -35.59 -9.79
N ASN A 386 -18.93 -36.35 -8.89
CA ASN A 386 -18.55 -37.74 -8.58
C ASN A 386 -17.09 -37.90 -8.12
N MET A 387 -16.53 -36.90 -7.42
CA MET A 387 -15.15 -36.87 -6.93
C MET A 387 -14.96 -37.48 -5.53
N SER A 388 -16.03 -37.99 -4.91
CA SER A 388 -15.96 -38.54 -3.56
C SER A 388 -15.01 -39.74 -3.51
N GLY A 389 -14.04 -39.71 -2.60
CA GLY A 389 -13.03 -40.77 -2.45
C GLY A 389 -11.87 -40.72 -3.46
N HIS A 390 -11.86 -39.73 -4.37
CA HIS A 390 -10.80 -39.57 -5.36
C HIS A 390 -9.96 -38.31 -5.08
N GLU A 391 -8.63 -38.47 -5.13
CA GLU A 391 -7.67 -37.39 -4.97
C GLU A 391 -6.93 -37.16 -6.29
N ILE A 392 -6.87 -35.90 -6.73
CA ILE A 392 -6.08 -35.47 -7.89
C ILE A 392 -4.71 -35.05 -7.39
N VAL A 393 -3.70 -35.88 -7.67
CA VAL A 393 -2.30 -35.62 -7.29
C VAL A 393 -1.55 -35.03 -8.48
N LEU A 394 -0.90 -33.88 -8.28
CA LEU A 394 -0.21 -33.12 -9.33
C LEU A 394 1.32 -33.16 -9.16
N ALA A 395 2.03 -33.60 -10.20
CA ALA A 395 3.49 -33.56 -10.29
C ALA A 395 4.01 -32.20 -10.75
N GLN A 396 3.18 -31.44 -11.47
CA GLN A 396 3.49 -30.15 -12.10
C GLN A 396 2.32 -29.18 -11.93
N ASP A 397 2.56 -27.92 -12.27
CA ASP A 397 1.53 -26.89 -12.26
C ASP A 397 0.47 -27.18 -13.34
N VAL A 398 -0.79 -26.89 -13.03
CA VAL A 398 -1.92 -27.11 -13.95
C VAL A 398 -2.78 -25.86 -14.01
N ALA A 399 -3.03 -25.37 -15.22
CA ALA A 399 -3.99 -24.29 -15.47
C ALA A 399 -5.15 -24.81 -16.29
N ILE A 400 -6.38 -24.67 -15.79
CA ILE A 400 -7.60 -25.13 -16.44
C ILE A 400 -8.38 -23.89 -16.88
N TRP A 401 -8.61 -23.78 -18.20
CA TRP A 401 -9.33 -22.68 -18.81
C TRP A 401 -10.68 -23.15 -19.35
N ALA A 402 -11.75 -22.53 -18.84
CA ALA A 402 -13.12 -22.85 -19.22
C ALA A 402 -13.92 -21.57 -19.49
N ALA A 403 -14.24 -21.31 -20.77
CA ALA A 403 -14.93 -20.09 -21.18
C ALA A 403 -16.30 -19.89 -20.49
N SER A 404 -17.01 -20.99 -20.20
CA SER A 404 -18.32 -20.92 -19.52
C SER A 404 -18.25 -21.09 -17.99
N GLY A 405 -17.06 -21.32 -17.42
CA GLY A 405 -16.85 -21.34 -15.97
C GLY A 405 -16.76 -22.75 -15.35
N PHE A 406 -16.99 -22.82 -14.04
CA PHE A 406 -16.83 -24.02 -13.21
C PHE A 406 -18.04 -24.24 -12.30
N SER A 407 -18.44 -25.50 -12.12
CA SER A 407 -19.41 -25.94 -11.11
C SER A 407 -18.81 -27.10 -10.33
N ILE A 408 -18.45 -26.88 -9.06
CA ILE A 408 -17.75 -27.85 -8.23
C ILE A 408 -18.74 -28.51 -7.27
N ASN A 409 -19.21 -29.71 -7.65
CA ASN A 409 -20.28 -30.44 -6.96
C ASN A 409 -19.79 -31.66 -6.16
N GLY A 410 -18.62 -32.19 -6.49
CA GLY A 410 -18.11 -33.47 -5.97
C GLY A 410 -17.11 -33.38 -4.81
N GLN A 411 -16.79 -32.18 -4.32
CA GLN A 411 -15.71 -31.94 -3.35
C GLN A 411 -14.35 -32.52 -3.79
N PRO A 412 -13.80 -32.08 -4.95
CA PRO A 412 -12.49 -32.55 -5.39
C PRO A 412 -11.41 -32.21 -4.35
N THR A 413 -10.54 -33.18 -4.10
CA THR A 413 -9.31 -33.00 -3.31
C THR A 413 -8.10 -32.94 -4.24
N PHE A 414 -7.30 -31.88 -4.13
CA PHE A 414 -6.06 -31.70 -4.87
C PHE A 414 -4.86 -31.74 -3.92
N SER A 415 -3.81 -32.44 -4.33
CA SER A 415 -2.51 -32.44 -3.66
C SER A 415 -1.36 -32.40 -4.66
N GLY A 416 -0.20 -31.91 -4.22
CA GLY A 416 1.04 -32.02 -4.99
C GLY A 416 1.79 -33.31 -4.65
N LEU A 417 2.66 -33.78 -5.54
CA LEU A 417 3.68 -34.75 -5.16
C LEU A 417 4.61 -34.17 -4.08
N SER A 418 5.15 -35.03 -3.21
CA SER A 418 6.02 -34.63 -2.10
C SER A 418 7.23 -33.83 -2.58
N GLY A 419 7.63 -32.81 -1.81
CA GLY A 419 8.88 -32.06 -2.02
C GLY A 419 8.74 -30.75 -2.80
N SER A 420 7.54 -30.39 -3.29
CA SER A 420 7.29 -29.05 -3.86
C SER A 420 5.82 -28.66 -3.83
N THR A 421 5.57 -27.36 -3.74
CA THR A 421 4.23 -26.76 -3.89
C THR A 421 3.88 -26.64 -5.38
N LYS A 422 2.63 -26.96 -5.76
CA LYS A 422 2.13 -26.80 -7.13
C LYS A 422 1.07 -25.71 -7.22
N ASN A 423 0.98 -25.12 -8.39
CA ASN A 423 -0.03 -24.14 -8.73
C ASN A 423 -1.17 -24.80 -9.51
N LEU A 424 -2.40 -24.55 -9.07
CA LEU A 424 -3.64 -24.92 -9.74
C LEU A 424 -4.39 -23.64 -10.11
N TYR A 425 -4.66 -23.45 -11.39
CA TYR A 425 -5.44 -22.30 -11.86
C TYR A 425 -6.80 -22.77 -12.36
N LEU A 426 -7.88 -22.26 -11.78
CA LEU A 426 -9.25 -22.45 -12.24
C LEU A 426 -9.71 -21.13 -12.86
N MET A 427 -9.55 -21.02 -14.17
CA MET A 427 -9.65 -19.77 -14.92
C MET A 427 -10.84 -19.80 -15.85
N GLN A 428 -11.76 -18.87 -15.70
CA GLN A 428 -12.71 -18.56 -16.76
C GLN A 428 -12.10 -17.50 -17.67
N ASP A 429 -12.20 -17.70 -19.00
CA ASP A 429 -11.78 -16.69 -19.96
C ASP A 429 -12.40 -15.33 -19.62
N TYR A 430 -11.61 -14.27 -19.74
CA TYR A 430 -12.16 -12.94 -19.55
C TYR A 430 -13.30 -12.68 -20.54
N ALA A 431 -14.40 -12.17 -20.00
CA ALA A 431 -15.57 -11.69 -20.70
C ALA A 431 -16.07 -10.44 -19.97
N THR A 432 -16.98 -9.69 -20.58
CA THR A 432 -17.62 -8.56 -19.89
C THR A 432 -18.23 -9.03 -18.57
N PRO A 433 -17.86 -8.42 -17.43
CA PRO A 433 -18.38 -8.85 -16.15
C PRO A 433 -19.90 -8.83 -16.05
N SER A 434 -20.45 -9.79 -15.31
CA SER A 434 -21.90 -9.92 -15.12
C SER A 434 -22.21 -10.54 -13.77
N CYS A 435 -23.12 -9.91 -13.04
CA CYS A 435 -23.57 -10.35 -11.72
C CYS A 435 -24.75 -11.33 -11.79
N SER A 436 -25.43 -11.42 -12.93
CA SER A 436 -26.53 -12.37 -13.14
C SER A 436 -26.04 -13.77 -13.51
N ARG A 437 -24.75 -13.90 -13.86
CA ARG A 437 -24.11 -15.18 -14.20
C ARG A 437 -23.18 -15.60 -13.08
N THR A 438 -23.22 -16.87 -12.71
CA THR A 438 -22.19 -17.49 -11.90
C THR A 438 -21.12 -18.03 -12.82
N GLY A 439 -19.86 -17.63 -12.59
CA GLY A 439 -18.73 -18.12 -13.36
C GLY A 439 -17.98 -19.23 -12.64
N ILE A 440 -17.81 -19.14 -11.31
CA ILE A 440 -17.31 -20.25 -10.50
C ILE A 440 -18.30 -20.50 -9.38
N GLU A 441 -18.82 -21.73 -9.33
CA GLU A 441 -19.71 -22.21 -8.29
C GLU A 441 -19.06 -23.33 -7.48
N ILE A 442 -19.08 -23.26 -6.15
CA ILE A 442 -18.60 -24.32 -5.25
C ILE A 442 -19.75 -24.77 -4.34
N ASN A 443 -20.45 -25.83 -4.76
CA ASN A 443 -21.64 -26.34 -4.08
C ASN A 443 -21.31 -27.32 -2.95
N ASN A 444 -20.22 -28.07 -3.07
CA ASN A 444 -19.86 -29.10 -2.08
C ASN A 444 -18.45 -28.95 -1.51
N GLY A 445 -17.90 -27.73 -1.58
CA GLY A 445 -16.54 -27.46 -1.18
C GLY A 445 -15.46 -27.86 -2.19
N LEU A 446 -14.23 -27.45 -1.90
CA LEU A 446 -13.00 -27.84 -2.60
C LEU A 446 -11.88 -27.95 -1.57
N ILE A 447 -11.07 -29.01 -1.63
CA ILE A 447 -9.95 -29.23 -0.72
C ILE A 447 -8.65 -29.14 -1.51
N ALA A 448 -7.88 -28.07 -1.29
CA ALA A 448 -6.49 -27.97 -1.72
C ALA A 448 -5.59 -28.22 -0.51
N ARG A 449 -4.80 -29.29 -0.56
CA ARG A 449 -3.81 -29.56 0.49
C ARG A 449 -2.75 -28.46 0.55
N THR A 450 -1.98 -28.42 1.62
CA THR A 450 -0.97 -27.37 1.91
C THR A 450 0.09 -27.21 0.83
N ASN A 451 0.33 -28.22 0.00
CA ASN A 451 1.24 -28.14 -1.15
C ASN A 451 0.56 -27.83 -2.49
N ILE A 452 -0.69 -27.39 -2.48
CA ILE A 452 -1.40 -26.83 -3.64
C ILE A 452 -1.78 -25.39 -3.33
N ARG A 453 -1.42 -24.50 -4.26
CA ARG A 453 -1.91 -23.12 -4.33
C ARG A 453 -2.95 -23.03 -5.43
N VAL A 454 -4.07 -22.35 -5.18
CA VAL A 454 -5.19 -22.25 -6.11
C VAL A 454 -5.49 -20.80 -6.43
N LEU A 455 -5.49 -20.43 -7.72
CA LEU A 455 -6.14 -19.20 -8.18
C LEU A 455 -7.50 -19.56 -8.78
N MET A 456 -8.56 -18.96 -8.25
CA MET A 456 -9.89 -19.01 -8.84
C MET A 456 -10.20 -17.65 -9.45
N TYR A 457 -10.33 -17.61 -10.77
CA TYR A 457 -10.56 -16.38 -11.52
C TYR A 457 -11.82 -16.48 -12.38
N THR A 458 -12.72 -15.52 -12.23
CA THR A 458 -13.89 -15.40 -13.10
C THR A 458 -14.25 -13.95 -13.38
N PRO A 459 -14.59 -13.56 -14.62
CA PRO A 459 -15.18 -12.25 -14.90
C PRO A 459 -16.59 -12.08 -14.30
N HIS A 460 -17.24 -13.17 -13.91
CA HIS A 460 -18.60 -13.17 -13.40
C HIS A 460 -18.64 -13.29 -11.87
N LYS A 461 -19.74 -13.79 -11.32
CA LYS A 461 -19.86 -14.04 -9.89
C LYS A 461 -19.09 -15.29 -9.48
N PHE A 462 -18.34 -15.22 -8.39
CA PHE A 462 -17.92 -16.37 -7.60
C PHE A 462 -18.99 -16.65 -6.53
N TYR A 463 -19.48 -17.88 -6.49
CA TYR A 463 -20.55 -18.27 -5.58
C TYR A 463 -20.21 -19.58 -4.87
N SER A 464 -20.20 -19.58 -3.55
CA SER A 464 -20.06 -20.80 -2.76
C SER A 464 -21.23 -20.94 -1.78
N PRO A 465 -22.35 -21.57 -2.19
CA PRO A 465 -23.55 -21.66 -1.37
C PRO A 465 -23.39 -22.57 -0.15
N SER A 466 -22.60 -23.64 -0.27
CA SER A 466 -22.58 -24.72 0.73
C SER A 466 -21.28 -25.53 0.71
N GLY A 467 -21.14 -26.41 1.70
CA GLY A 467 -19.99 -27.29 1.88
C GLY A 467 -18.89 -26.69 2.75
N THR A 468 -17.73 -27.34 2.74
CA THR A 468 -16.52 -26.84 3.42
C THR A 468 -15.37 -26.82 2.44
N SER A 469 -14.73 -25.67 2.29
CA SER A 469 -13.57 -25.48 1.43
C SER A 469 -12.33 -25.23 2.25
N MET A 470 -11.22 -25.83 1.85
CA MET A 470 -9.87 -25.53 2.33
C MET A 470 -9.04 -25.13 1.12
N ILE A 471 -8.61 -23.89 1.05
CA ILE A 471 -7.94 -23.32 -0.12
C ILE A 471 -6.69 -22.60 0.36
N ASN A 472 -5.55 -22.83 -0.28
CA ASN A 472 -4.40 -21.94 -0.17
C ASN A 472 -4.33 -21.19 -1.50
N GLY A 473 -4.37 -19.87 -1.51
CA GLY A 473 -4.33 -19.09 -2.75
C GLY A 473 -5.28 -17.89 -2.76
N GLN A 474 -5.99 -17.69 -3.88
CA GLN A 474 -6.67 -16.43 -4.19
C GLN A 474 -7.98 -16.63 -4.94
N ILE A 475 -8.93 -15.71 -4.71
CA ILE A 475 -10.24 -15.67 -5.38
C ILE A 475 -10.45 -14.28 -5.99
N TYR A 476 -10.67 -14.24 -7.31
CA TYR A 476 -10.90 -13.01 -8.08
C TYR A 476 -12.17 -13.13 -8.89
N ALA A 477 -13.13 -12.23 -8.63
CA ALA A 477 -14.40 -12.15 -9.33
C ALA A 477 -14.63 -10.76 -9.96
N GLY A 478 -14.96 -10.73 -11.24
CA GLY A 478 -15.25 -9.53 -12.02
C GLY A 478 -16.61 -8.91 -11.69
N CYS A 479 -17.47 -9.62 -10.95
CA CYS A 479 -18.60 -9.03 -10.25
C CYS A 479 -18.49 -9.24 -8.73
N ALA A 480 -19.10 -10.29 -8.19
CA ALA A 480 -19.30 -10.47 -6.76
C ALA A 480 -18.61 -11.73 -6.28
N VAL A 481 -18.09 -11.68 -5.05
CA VAL A 481 -17.66 -12.87 -4.32
C VAL A 481 -18.69 -13.13 -3.21
N GLU A 482 -19.39 -14.24 -3.29
CA GLU A 482 -20.38 -14.66 -2.30
C GLU A 482 -19.95 -15.98 -1.64
N MET A 483 -19.49 -15.90 -0.40
CA MET A 483 -19.04 -17.05 0.41
C MET A 483 -20.05 -17.34 1.51
N ASN A 484 -21.00 -18.23 1.20
CA ASN A 484 -22.02 -18.70 2.14
C ASN A 484 -21.63 -20.03 2.82
N ASN A 485 -20.67 -20.75 2.23
CA ASN A 485 -20.08 -21.94 2.80
C ASN A 485 -19.08 -21.62 3.92
N SER A 486 -18.65 -22.65 4.65
CA SER A 486 -17.49 -22.53 5.55
C SER A 486 -16.21 -22.65 4.72
N MET A 487 -15.44 -21.57 4.62
CA MET A 487 -14.21 -21.55 3.82
C MET A 487 -13.01 -21.19 4.68
N ASN A 488 -11.98 -22.04 4.68
CA ASN A 488 -10.67 -21.69 5.19
C ASN A 488 -9.76 -21.38 3.99
N LEU A 489 -9.60 -20.09 3.71
CA LEU A 489 -8.74 -19.56 2.66
C LEU A 489 -7.46 -19.02 3.29
N THR A 490 -6.31 -19.62 3.01
CA THR A 490 -5.00 -19.04 3.36
C THR A 490 -4.43 -18.34 2.15
N TYR A 491 -4.16 -17.04 2.25
CA TYR A 491 -3.56 -16.29 1.17
C TYR A 491 -2.19 -16.86 0.80
N ASP A 492 -2.00 -17.11 -0.48
CA ASP A 492 -0.70 -17.38 -1.08
C ASP A 492 -0.74 -16.78 -2.49
N SER A 493 0.26 -15.98 -2.84
CA SER A 493 0.26 -15.30 -4.14
C SER A 493 0.68 -16.28 -5.24
N LEU A 494 -0.09 -16.30 -6.33
CA LEU A 494 0.25 -17.09 -7.51
C LEU A 494 0.75 -16.16 -8.62
N PRO A 495 1.81 -16.54 -9.34
CA PRO A 495 2.20 -15.81 -10.54
C PRO A 495 1.08 -15.94 -11.58
N VAL A 496 0.74 -14.83 -12.23
CA VAL A 496 -0.26 -14.77 -13.29
C VAL A 496 0.36 -14.16 -14.55
N TRP A 497 0.05 -14.78 -15.69
CA TRP A 497 0.49 -14.33 -17.01
C TRP A 497 -0.70 -13.85 -17.84
N GLY A 498 -0.44 -12.94 -18.78
CA GLY A 498 -1.45 -12.49 -19.74
C GLY A 498 -2.46 -11.46 -19.22
N VAL A 499 -2.11 -10.69 -18.18
CA VAL A 499 -2.93 -9.56 -17.72
C VAL A 499 -2.96 -8.46 -18.79
N GLN A 500 -4.12 -8.21 -19.40
CA GLN A 500 -4.29 -7.24 -20.48
C GLN A 500 -4.63 -5.84 -19.98
N ASN A 501 -5.44 -5.72 -18.92
CA ASN A 501 -5.78 -4.41 -18.38
C ASN A 501 -4.65 -3.91 -17.47
N LYS A 502 -3.87 -2.98 -18.01
CA LYS A 502 -2.69 -2.40 -17.39
C LYS A 502 -3.02 -1.46 -16.24
N ASP A 503 -4.27 -1.02 -16.12
CA ASP A 503 -4.76 -0.31 -14.94
C ASP A 503 -4.67 -1.18 -13.67
N ALA A 504 -4.58 -2.51 -13.80
CA ALA A 504 -4.49 -3.44 -12.68
C ALA A 504 -3.04 -3.70 -12.22
N LEU A 505 -2.05 -3.15 -12.93
CA LEU A 505 -0.64 -3.44 -12.72
C LEU A 505 0.04 -2.25 -12.04
N SER A 506 0.97 -2.55 -11.14
CA SER A 506 1.88 -1.57 -10.54
C SER A 506 3.31 -2.09 -10.58
N TYR A 507 4.29 -1.28 -10.17
CA TYR A 507 5.66 -1.75 -10.03
C TYR A 507 5.98 -2.08 -8.57
N LYS A 508 6.62 -3.23 -8.34
CA LYS A 508 7.39 -3.43 -7.12
C LYS A 508 8.72 -2.70 -7.27
N VAL A 509 9.01 -1.84 -6.28
CA VAL A 509 10.20 -0.98 -6.29
C VAL A 509 11.24 -1.52 -5.31
N GLU A 510 12.48 -1.67 -5.76
CA GLU A 510 13.65 -1.97 -4.93
C GLU A 510 14.69 -0.86 -5.11
N ILE A 511 15.07 -0.18 -4.03
CA ILE A 511 16.07 0.88 -4.09
C ILE A 511 17.46 0.27 -4.28
N VAL A 512 18.13 0.62 -5.38
CA VAL A 512 19.49 0.17 -5.70
C VAL A 512 20.52 1.14 -5.14
N ALA A 513 20.28 2.44 -5.32
CA ALA A 513 21.17 3.49 -4.88
C ALA A 513 20.39 4.78 -4.60
N LYS A 514 20.81 5.54 -3.59
CA LYS A 514 20.30 6.87 -3.26
C LYS A 514 21.49 7.77 -2.94
N ARG A 515 21.57 8.95 -3.56
CA ARG A 515 22.71 9.87 -3.40
C ARG A 515 22.33 11.32 -3.67
N GLU A 516 23.06 12.23 -3.02
CA GLU A 516 23.13 13.63 -3.47
C GLU A 516 23.99 13.70 -4.74
N THR A 517 23.59 14.56 -5.68
CA THR A 517 24.27 14.81 -6.95
C THR A 517 24.52 16.30 -7.12
N ALA A 518 25.59 16.63 -7.85
CA ALA A 518 26.05 18.00 -8.03
C ALA A 518 25.12 18.86 -8.89
#